data_AF-A0A8X8B2U4-F1
#
_entry.id   AF-A0A8X8B2U4-F1
#
_cell.length_a   1.000
_cell.length_b   1.000
_cell.length_c   1.000
_cell.angle_alpha   90.00
_cell.angle_beta   90.00
_cell.angle_gamma   90.00
#
_symmetry.space_group_name_H-M   'P 1'
#
loop_
_entity.id
_entity.type
_entity.pdbx_description
1 polymer ?
#
loop_
_entity_poly.entity_id
_entity_poly.type
_entity_poly.pdbx_seq_one_letter_code
_entity_poly.pdbx_strand_id
1 'polypeptide(L)' 'MVTPETSREPCPDRILDDIGGAFGMCIAGGSVFHFIRGMYNSPAGARLSGSAEYVRMNAQSEEFLIKILMVVHKYDKKGL' A
#
# COMPACT_ATOMS: atom_id res chain seq x y z
N MET A 1 9.88 -31.80 -14.27
CA MET A 1 8.95 -32.40 -13.31
C MET A 1 8.17 -31.25 -12.66
N VAL A 2 6.97 -30.97 -13.16
CA VAL A 2 6.07 -29.99 -12.54
C VAL A 2 5.49 -30.69 -11.31
N THR A 3 5.95 -30.32 -10.13
CA THR A 3 5.38 -30.83 -8.88
C THR A 3 4.05 -30.09 -8.62
N PRO A 4 2.92 -30.80 -8.47
CA PRO A 4 1.63 -30.19 -8.20
C PRO A 4 1.56 -29.76 -6.73
N GLU A 5 2.08 -28.58 -6.41
CA GLU A 5 2.15 -28.12 -5.02
C GLU A 5 1.44 -26.78 -4.83
N THR A 6 0.28 -26.62 -5.47
CA THR A 6 -0.70 -25.57 -5.13
C THR A 6 -1.67 -26.02 -4.02
N SER A 7 -1.27 -27.04 -3.23
CA SER A 7 -2.04 -27.64 -2.13
C SER A 7 -1.24 -27.72 -0.82
N ARG A 8 -0.23 -26.86 -0.65
CA ARG A 8 0.22 -26.51 0.70
C ARG A 8 -0.81 -25.53 1.24
N GLU A 9 -1.43 -25.85 2.38
CA GLU A 9 -2.21 -24.87 3.11
C GLU A 9 -1.43 -23.56 3.13
N PRO A 10 -1.97 -22.47 2.56
CA PRO A 10 -1.20 -21.24 2.46
C PRO A 10 -0.85 -20.83 3.89
N CYS A 11 0.44 -20.88 4.24
CA CYS A 11 0.86 -20.44 5.55
C CYS A 11 0.38 -18.98 5.70
N PRO A 12 -0.41 -18.66 6.72
CA PRO A 12 -1.03 -17.35 6.87
C PRO A 12 0.02 -16.23 6.84
N ASP A 13 1.22 -16.49 7.36
CA ASP A 13 2.37 -15.59 7.31
C ASP A 13 2.77 -15.18 5.88
N ARG A 14 2.71 -16.10 4.91
CA ARG A 14 3.16 -15.83 3.54
C ARG A 14 2.19 -14.93 2.79
N ILE A 15 0.89 -15.07 3.04
CA ILE A 15 -0.11 -14.17 2.45
C ILE A 15 -0.07 -12.79 3.11
N LEU A 16 0.18 -12.75 4.42
CA LEU A 16 0.36 -11.48 5.14
C LEU A 16 1.59 -10.72 4.62
N ASP A 17 2.69 -11.42 4.37
CA ASP A 17 3.93 -10.85 3.84
C ASP A 17 3.76 -10.32 2.41
N ASP A 18 3.12 -11.09 1.52
CA ASP A 18 2.83 -10.67 0.14
C ASP A 18 1.91 -9.43 0.09
N ILE A 19 0.85 -9.41 0.92
CA ILE A 19 -0.07 -8.25 1.00
C ILE A 19 0.64 -7.05 1.63
N GLY A 20 1.47 -7.27 2.66
CA GLY A 20 2.28 -6.23 3.29
C GLY A 20 3.27 -5.60 2.31
N GLY A 21 3.94 -6.42 1.50
CA GLY A 21 4.85 -5.98 0.44
C GLY A 21 4.13 -5.21 -0.66
N ALA A 22 3.01 -5.74 -1.16
CA ALA A 22 2.18 -5.04 -2.16
C ALA A 22 1.67 -3.70 -1.63
N PHE A 23 1.26 -3.65 -0.36
CA PHE A 23 0.81 -2.43 0.30
C PHE A 23 1.92 -1.39 0.44
N GLY A 24 3.10 -1.80 0.91
CA GLY A 24 4.26 -0.92 1.01
C GLY A 24 4.62 -0.30 -0.34
N MET A 25 4.61 -1.11 -1.41
CA MET A 25 4.82 -0.63 -2.77
C MET A 25 3.69 0.31 -3.25
N CYS A 26 2.43 0.05 -2.90
CA CYS A 26 1.31 0.94 -3.23
C CYS A 26 1.42 2.31 -2.53
N ILE A 27 1.78 2.35 -1.24
CA ILE A 27 1.97 3.62 -0.52
C ILE A 27 3.16 4.38 -1.10
N ALA A 28 4.30 3.71 -1.27
CA ALA A 28 5.50 4.34 -1.82
C ALA A 28 5.25 4.86 -3.24
N GLY A 29 4.66 4.04 -4.12
CA GLY A 29 4.33 4.44 -5.49
C GLY A 29 3.29 5.56 -5.56
N GLY A 30 2.24 5.48 -4.74
CA GLY A 30 1.18 6.50 -4.66
C GLY A 30 1.70 7.85 -4.16
N SER A 31 2.55 7.85 -3.14
CA SER A 31 3.17 9.08 -2.62
C SER A 31 4.13 9.71 -3.62
N VAL A 32 4.98 8.93 -4.29
CA VAL A 32 5.89 9.44 -5.34
C VAL A 32 5.11 10.02 -6.53
N PHE A 33 4.08 9.33 -7.00
CA PHE A 33 3.25 9.81 -8.11
C PHE A 33 2.56 11.15 -7.78
N HIS A 34 1.97 11.27 -6.59
CA HIS A 34 1.34 12.52 -6.15
C HIS A 34 2.35 13.62 -5.88
N PHE A 35 3.55 13.29 -5.41
CA PHE A 35 4.63 14.25 -5.21
C PHE A 35 5.04 14.87 -6.55
N ILE A 36 5.29 14.04 -7.56
CA ILE A 36 5.65 14.50 -8.91
C ILE A 36 4.53 15.34 -9.53
N ARG A 37 3.27 14.91 -9.43
CA ARG A 37 2.11 15.72 -9.87
C ARG A 37 2.03 17.06 -9.13
N GLY A 38 2.26 17.05 -7.83
CA GLY A 38 2.33 18.25 -7.00
C GLY A 38 3.43 19.20 -7.45
N MET A 39 4.60 18.67 -7.84
CA MET A 39 5.71 19.50 -8.35
C MET A 39 5.36 20.21 -9.65
N TYR A 40 4.64 19.55 -10.56
CA TYR A 40 4.23 20.11 -11.85
C TYR A 40 3.06 21.11 -11.71
N ASN A 41 2.13 20.88 -10.80
CA ASN A 41 0.99 21.77 -10.56
C ASN A 41 1.30 22.94 -9.60
N SER A 42 2.42 22.90 -8.88
CA SER A 42 2.78 23.95 -7.94
C SER A 42 3.52 25.12 -8.62
N PRO A 43 3.25 26.37 -8.21
CA PRO A 43 3.93 27.55 -8.75
C PRO A 43 5.44 27.52 -8.49
N ALA A 44 6.20 28.18 -9.37
CA ALA A 44 7.66 28.25 -9.27
C ALA A 44 8.07 28.89 -7.92
N GLY A 45 8.91 28.18 -7.16
CA GLY A 45 9.36 28.59 -5.82
C GLY A 45 8.62 27.88 -4.66
N ALA A 46 7.41 27.37 -4.88
CA ALA A 46 6.64 26.62 -3.88
C ALA A 46 6.50 25.14 -4.24
N ARG A 47 7.33 24.63 -5.16
CA ARG A 47 7.21 23.25 -5.64
C ARG A 47 7.35 22.23 -4.52
N LEU A 48 8.32 22.39 -3.62
CA LEU A 48 8.52 21.43 -2.53
C LEU A 48 7.37 21.45 -1.51
N SER A 49 6.93 22.64 -1.09
CA SER A 49 5.82 22.79 -0.14
C SER A 49 4.49 22.36 -0.76
N GLY A 50 4.18 22.80 -1.98
CA GLY A 50 2.98 22.42 -2.70
C GLY A 50 2.93 20.94 -3.05
N SER A 51 4.07 20.29 -3.30
CA SER A 51 4.12 18.83 -3.49
C SER A 51 3.83 18.06 -2.21
N ALA A 52 4.43 18.48 -1.09
CA ALA A 52 4.18 17.86 0.21
C ALA A 52 2.70 17.99 0.61
N GLU A 53 2.09 19.15 0.34
CA GLU A 53 0.68 19.39 0.61
C GLU A 53 -0.22 18.60 -0.35
N TYR A 54 0.16 18.48 -1.62
CA TYR A 54 -0.56 17.67 -2.61
C TYR A 54 -0.56 16.18 -2.25
N VAL A 55 0.58 15.64 -1.80
CA VAL A 55 0.67 14.29 -1.24
C VAL A 55 -0.19 14.17 0.00
N ARG A 56 -0.14 15.14 0.92
CA ARG A 56 -0.94 15.09 2.14
C ARG A 56 -2.43 15.03 1.84
N MET A 57 -2.93 15.79 0.88
CA MET A 57 -4.37 15.84 0.56
C MET A 57 -4.85 14.69 -0.33
N ASN A 58 -3.97 14.08 -1.14
CA ASN A 58 -4.39 13.13 -2.18
C ASN A 58 -3.76 11.73 -2.06
N ALA A 59 -2.63 11.59 -1.36
CA ALA A 59 -2.02 10.29 -1.11
C ALA A 59 -2.59 9.61 0.14
N GLN A 60 -3.50 10.26 0.88
CA GLN A 60 -4.15 9.70 2.05
C GLN A 60 -5.15 8.60 1.65
N SER A 61 -4.63 7.38 1.69
CA SER A 61 -5.35 6.11 1.61
C SER A 61 -6.01 5.77 2.95
N GLU A 62 -6.82 6.67 3.55
CA GLU A 62 -7.41 6.44 4.90
C GLU A 62 -8.25 5.16 4.98
N GLU A 63 -8.77 4.69 3.86
CA GLU A 63 -9.54 3.45 3.77
C GLU A 63 -8.68 2.16 3.81
N PHE A 64 -7.36 2.26 3.56
CA PHE A 64 -6.54 1.08 3.30
C PHE A 64 -5.88 0.50 4.57
N LEU A 65 -5.54 1.34 5.55
CA LEU A 65 -5.10 0.87 6.87
C LEU A 65 -6.22 0.11 7.57
N ILE A 66 -7.46 0.60 7.44
CA ILE A 66 -8.67 -0.07 7.94
C ILE A 66 -8.86 -1.41 7.20
N LYS A 67 -8.66 -1.46 5.88
CA LYS A 67 -8.73 -2.72 5.11
C LYS A 67 -7.63 -3.71 5.48
N ILE A 68 -6.40 -3.27 5.74
CA ILE A 68 -5.33 -4.17 6.22
C ILE A 68 -5.63 -4.67 7.61
N LEU A 69 -6.04 -3.80 8.54
CA LEU A 69 -6.48 -4.22 9.86
C LEU A 69 -7.67 -5.19 9.78
N MET A 70 -8.60 -4.98 8.86
CA MET A 70 -9.71 -5.91 8.60
C MET A 70 -9.24 -7.23 7.98
N VAL A 71 -8.24 -7.22 7.09
CA VAL A 71 -7.64 -8.44 6.51
C VAL A 71 -6.89 -9.21 7.59
N VAL A 72 -6.08 -8.54 8.42
CA VAL A 72 -5.38 -9.12 9.56
C VAL A 72 -6.38 -9.67 10.58
N HIS A 73 -7.40 -8.90 10.96
CA HIS A 73 -8.47 -9.38 11.85
C HIS A 73 -9.27 -10.54 11.25
N LYS A 74 -9.48 -10.55 9.93
CA LYS A 74 -10.18 -11.65 9.23
C LYS A 74 -9.30 -12.88 9.08
N TYR A 75 -7.98 -12.73 9.00
CA TYR A 75 -7.01 -13.83 9.05
C TYR A 75 -6.94 -14.42 10.46
N ASP A 76 -6.81 -13.58 11.48
CA ASP A 76 -6.80 -13.95 12.91
C ASP A 76 -8.09 -14.69 13.31
N LYS A 77 -9.26 -14.19 12.88
CA LYS A 77 -10.56 -14.84 13.08
C LYS A 77 -10.72 -16.17 12.33
N LYS A 78 -9.92 -16.43 11.30
CA LYS A 78 -9.98 -17.67 10.50
C LYS A 78 -9.13 -18.80 11.08
N GLY A 79 -8.31 -18.54 12.09
CA GLY A 79 -7.66 -19.59 12.91
C GLY A 79 -6.85 -20.61 12.10
N LEU A 80 -6.02 -20.15 11.17
CA LEU A 80 -4.92 -20.92 10.59
C LEU A 80 -3.66 -20.71 11.43
#